data_AF-A0A6G7A1M7-F1
#
_entry.id   AF-A0A6G7A1M7-F1
#
_cell.length_a   1.000
_cell.length_b   1.000
_cell.length_c   1.000
_cell.angle_alpha   90.00
_cell.angle_beta   90.00
_cell.angle_gamma   90.00
#
_symmetry.space_group_name_H-M   'P 1'
#
loop_
_entity.id
_entity.type
_entity.pdbx_description
1 polymer ?
#
loop_
_entity_poly.entity_id
_entity_poly.type
_entity_poly.pdbx_seq_one_letter_code
_entity_poly.pdbx_strand_id
1 'polypeptide(L)'
;MRGDEELVAKLSARLTEEIENLPNDGKDHELVIKIKGNHGNINLGTQNFEINSTKQPPPQGSDRSRECPQCGKVTWRYTKLCMHCDYNLHNHDQVEAEERERREAEEYKKRLDTFMLKLLLVLIFIAVFSYAIKDYLPATMRIWSMVVTGVSGLFAFVVLASSGK
;
A
#
# COMPACT_ATOMS: atom_id res chain seq x y z
N MET A 1 1.83 7.02 -52.60
CA MET A 1 1.18 6.24 -51.52
C MET A 1 2.11 5.14 -51.00
N ARG A 2 2.39 4.03 -51.72
CA ARG A 2 3.26 2.96 -51.17
C ARG A 2 4.74 3.32 -50.97
N GLY A 3 5.30 4.24 -51.77
CA GLY A 3 6.69 4.69 -51.64
C GLY A 3 6.92 5.69 -50.51
N ASP A 4 5.90 6.46 -50.14
CA ASP A 4 6.00 7.51 -49.13
C ASP A 4 6.02 6.90 -47.71
N GLU A 5 5.23 5.84 -47.49
CA GLU A 5 5.21 5.10 -46.22
C GLU A 5 6.54 4.39 -45.93
N GLU A 6 7.19 3.82 -46.95
CA GLU A 6 8.50 3.16 -46.79
C GLU A 6 9.62 4.16 -46.47
N LEU A 7 9.56 5.37 -47.07
CA LEU A 7 10.49 6.46 -46.77
C LEU A 7 10.32 6.97 -45.33
N VAL A 8 9.08 7.15 -44.87
CA VAL A 8 8.77 7.55 -43.49
C VAL A 8 9.22 6.49 -42.49
N ALA A 9 9.03 5.20 -42.81
CA ALA A 9 9.51 4.10 -41.98
C ALA A 9 11.04 4.06 -41.87
N LYS A 10 11.76 4.28 -42.97
CA LYS A 10 13.24 4.35 -42.96
C LYS A 10 13.77 5.55 -42.19
N LEU A 11 13.12 6.71 -42.32
CA LEU A 11 13.49 7.92 -41.58
C LEU A 11 13.25 7.77 -40.08
N SER A 12 12.09 7.24 -39.68
CA SER A 12 11.76 7.01 -38.26
C SER A 12 12.68 5.97 -37.62
N ALA A 13 13.01 4.88 -38.32
CA ALA A 13 13.96 3.89 -37.83
C ALA A 13 15.36 4.50 -37.59
N ARG A 14 15.87 5.29 -38.55
CA ARG A 14 17.19 5.92 -38.44
C ARG A 14 17.24 6.97 -37.33
N LEU A 15 16.17 7.75 -37.17
CA LEU A 15 16.07 8.72 -36.09
C LEU A 15 16.04 8.05 -34.71
N THR A 16 15.33 6.93 -34.60
CA THR A 16 15.25 6.15 -33.35
C THR A 16 16.63 5.60 -32.96
N GLU A 17 17.37 5.04 -33.92
CA GLU A 17 18.74 4.57 -33.70
C GLU A 17 19.69 5.69 -33.26
N GLU A 18 19.56 6.88 -33.83
CA GLU A 18 20.41 8.02 -33.47
C GLU A 18 20.06 8.58 -32.09
N ILE A 19 18.80 8.52 -31.68
CA ILE A 19 18.34 8.87 -30.32
C ILE A 19 18.84 7.84 -29.29
N GLU A 20 18.81 6.54 -29.61
CA GLU A 20 19.31 5.49 -28.71
C GLU A 20 20.82 5.60 -28.45
N ASN A 21 21.57 6.16 -29.40
CA ASN A 21 23.03 6.36 -29.28
C ASN A 21 23.41 7.67 -28.58
N LEU A 22 22.45 8.48 -28.11
CA LEU A 22 22.76 9.72 -27.39
C LEU A 22 23.36 9.45 -26.00
N PRO A 23 24.36 10.24 -25.55
CA PRO A 23 24.91 10.13 -24.20
C PRO A 23 23.85 10.44 -23.14
N ASN A 24 23.76 9.60 -22.11
CA ASN A 24 22.85 9.83 -20.97
C ASN A 24 23.50 10.72 -19.91
N ASP A 25 23.89 11.94 -20.30
CA ASP A 25 24.63 12.90 -19.45
C ASP A 25 23.77 14.06 -18.92
N GLY A 26 22.48 14.08 -19.28
CA GLY A 26 21.51 15.09 -18.83
C GLY A 26 21.71 16.48 -19.44
N LYS A 27 22.51 16.60 -20.52
CA LYS A 27 22.73 17.85 -21.25
C LYS A 27 21.93 17.87 -22.55
N ASP A 28 21.76 19.07 -23.10
CA ASP A 28 21.14 19.26 -24.41
C ASP A 28 22.10 18.81 -25.52
N HIS A 29 21.63 17.92 -26.39
CA HIS A 29 22.37 17.44 -27.56
C HIS A 29 21.63 17.81 -28.85
N GLU A 30 22.37 18.35 -29.82
CA GLU A 30 21.83 18.77 -31.12
C GLU A 30 21.98 17.65 -32.17
N LEU A 31 20.87 17.23 -32.77
CA LEU A 31 20.83 16.28 -33.88
C LEU A 31 20.58 17.03 -35.20
N VAL A 32 21.60 17.07 -36.07
CA VAL A 32 21.53 17.77 -37.36
C VAL A 32 21.26 16.78 -38.50
N ILE A 33 20.03 16.76 -39.01
CA ILE A 33 19.64 15.89 -40.13
C ILE A 33 19.78 16.64 -41.45
N LYS A 34 20.70 16.19 -42.31
CA LYS A 34 20.89 16.73 -43.67
C LYS A 34 20.05 15.94 -44.67
N ILE A 35 18.89 16.49 -45.06
CA ILE A 35 18.04 15.90 -46.09
C ILE A 35 18.46 16.46 -47.46
N LYS A 36 18.87 15.58 -48.38
CA LYS A 36 19.11 15.94 -49.80
C LYS A 36 17.91 15.47 -50.63
N GLY A 37 17.20 16.39 -51.28
CA GLY A 37 16.07 16.08 -52.16
C GLY A 37 15.96 17.08 -53.32
N ASN A 38 15.49 16.61 -54.48
CA ASN A 38 15.23 17.43 -55.67
C ASN A 38 13.75 17.82 -55.72
N HIS A 39 13.28 18.50 -54.68
CA HIS A 39 11.97 19.16 -54.67
C HIS A 39 12.24 20.66 -54.58
N GLY A 40 11.80 21.40 -55.60
CA GLY A 40 12.21 22.79 -55.85
C GLY A 40 12.24 23.64 -54.59
N ASN A 41 13.40 24.25 -54.32
CA ASN A 41 13.70 25.27 -53.31
C ASN A 41 12.69 25.40 -52.15
N ILE A 42 12.48 24.31 -51.40
CA ILE A 42 11.70 24.39 -50.16
C ILE A 42 12.63 24.95 -49.10
N ASN A 43 12.59 26.27 -48.91
CA ASN A 43 13.21 26.94 -47.77
C ASN A 43 12.48 26.48 -46.50
N LEU A 44 12.89 25.36 -45.94
CA LEU A 44 12.28 24.82 -44.71
C LEU A 44 12.63 25.64 -43.46
N GLY A 45 13.53 26.63 -43.57
CA GLY A 45 14.03 27.39 -42.42
C GLY A 45 14.72 26.48 -41.39
N THR A 46 15.21 27.08 -40.30
CA THR A 46 15.63 26.30 -39.13
C THR A 46 14.37 25.94 -38.34
N GLN A 47 13.96 24.67 -38.36
CA GLN A 47 12.87 24.18 -37.52
C GLN A 47 13.47 23.51 -36.28
N ASN A 48 13.26 24.14 -35.13
CA ASN A 48 13.65 23.57 -33.85
C ASN A 48 12.49 22.71 -33.34
N PHE A 49 12.69 21.39 -33.28
CA PHE A 49 11.77 20.47 -32.64
C PHE A 49 12.26 20.20 -31.21
N GLU A 50 11.60 20.80 -30.23
CA GLU A 50 11.92 20.59 -28.83
C GLU A 50 11.25 19.28 -28.35
N ILE A 51 12.05 18.21 -28.27
CA ILE A 51 11.58 16.91 -27.77
C ILE A 51 11.73 16.90 -26.26
N ASN A 52 10.69 17.35 -25.56
CA ASN A 52 10.63 17.27 -24.10
C ASN A 52 10.42 15.81 -23.66
N SER A 53 11.50 15.09 -23.32
CA SER A 53 11.41 13.78 -22.64
C SER A 53 10.78 13.98 -21.26
N THR A 54 9.46 13.85 -21.18
CA THR A 54 8.64 14.45 -20.10
C THR A 54 8.68 13.68 -18.77
N LYS A 55 9.67 12.82 -18.55
CA LYS A 55 9.75 12.01 -17.32
C LYS A 55 11.18 11.96 -16.79
N GLN A 56 11.65 13.08 -16.24
CA GLN A 56 12.88 13.06 -15.45
C GLN A 56 12.70 12.15 -14.22
N PRO A 57 13.67 11.26 -13.92
CA PRO A 57 13.63 10.44 -12.72
C PRO A 57 13.77 11.32 -11.47
N PRO A 58 13.16 10.93 -10.33
CA PRO A 58 13.30 11.68 -9.09
C PRO A 58 14.77 11.69 -8.62
N PRO A 59 15.22 12.75 -7.92
CA PRO A 59 16.56 12.80 -7.35
C PRO A 59 16.75 11.63 -6.39
N GLN A 60 17.83 10.86 -6.59
CA GLN A 60 18.16 9.70 -5.76
C GLN A 60 18.41 10.14 -4.31
N GLY A 61 17.81 9.43 -3.35
CA GLY A 61 17.91 9.75 -1.93
C GLY A 61 16.99 10.88 -1.44
N SER A 62 16.16 11.45 -2.32
CA SER A 62 15.11 12.40 -1.89
C SER A 62 13.88 11.67 -1.37
N ASP A 63 13.15 12.28 -0.44
CA ASP A 63 11.85 11.81 0.07
C ASP A 63 10.75 11.71 -1.02
N ARG A 64 11.05 12.22 -2.21
CA ARG A 64 10.19 12.17 -3.40
C ARG A 64 10.42 10.92 -4.26
N SER A 65 11.46 10.13 -3.95
CA SER A 65 11.75 8.87 -4.62
C SER A 65 11.16 7.69 -3.84
N ARG A 66 10.65 6.69 -4.55
CA ARG A 66 10.25 5.38 -4.00
C ARG A 66 10.61 4.29 -5.00
N GLU A 67 10.75 3.07 -4.54
CA GLU A 67 10.84 1.91 -5.43
C GLU A 67 9.45 1.40 -5.79
N CYS A 68 9.28 0.97 -7.04
CA CYS A 68 8.04 0.32 -7.47
C CYS A 68 8.03 -1.15 -7.00
N PRO A 69 6.97 -1.61 -6.31
CA PRO A 69 6.90 -2.99 -5.80
C PRO A 69 6.81 -4.05 -6.91
N GLN A 70 6.37 -3.68 -8.12
CA GLN A 70 6.26 -4.62 -9.24
C GLN A 70 7.57 -4.75 -10.04
N CYS A 71 8.25 -3.63 -10.33
CA CYS A 71 9.40 -3.62 -11.24
C CYS A 71 10.73 -3.28 -10.57
N GLY A 72 10.75 -2.91 -9.28
CA GLY A 72 11.96 -2.57 -8.53
C GLY A 72 12.66 -1.27 -8.95
N LYS A 73 12.15 -0.56 -9.97
CA LYS A 73 12.75 0.69 -10.43
C LYS A 73 12.29 1.87 -9.59
N VAL A 74 13.16 2.86 -9.45
CA VAL A 74 12.87 4.12 -8.76
C VAL A 74 11.85 4.93 -9.56
N THR A 75 10.80 5.36 -8.88
CA THR A 75 9.69 6.15 -9.41
C THR A 75 9.32 7.27 -8.43
N TRP A 76 8.54 8.25 -8.89
CA TRP A 76 8.07 9.34 -8.06
C TRP A 76 7.08 8.85 -6.99
N ARG A 77 7.28 9.26 -5.73
CA ARG A 77 6.50 8.81 -4.58
C ARG A 77 5.00 9.09 -4.70
N TYR A 78 4.67 10.30 -5.15
CA TYR A 78 3.30 10.84 -5.20
C TYR A 78 2.61 10.64 -6.54
N THR A 79 3.14 9.79 -7.42
CA THR A 79 2.50 9.46 -8.69
C THR A 79 1.52 8.32 -8.52
N LYS A 80 0.39 8.39 -9.23
CA LYS A 80 -0.62 7.31 -9.23
C LYS A 80 -0.09 6.04 -9.89
N LEU A 81 0.69 6.19 -10.96
CA LEU A 81 1.21 5.11 -11.80
C LEU A 81 2.73 5.14 -11.81
N CYS A 82 3.35 3.97 -11.82
CA CYS A 82 4.79 3.84 -11.99
C CYS A 82 5.21 4.38 -13.37
N MET A 83 6.27 5.20 -13.41
CA MET A 83 6.77 5.74 -14.68
C MET A 83 7.37 4.70 -15.64
N HIS A 84 7.66 3.48 -15.16
CA HIS A 84 8.35 2.42 -15.91
C HIS A 84 7.44 1.28 -16.36
N CYS A 85 6.38 0.98 -15.61
CA CYS A 85 5.52 -0.20 -15.84
C CYS A 85 4.02 0.10 -15.68
N ASP A 86 3.66 1.38 -15.49
CA ASP A 86 2.28 1.84 -15.27
C ASP A 86 1.53 1.14 -14.13
N TYR A 87 2.25 0.50 -13.21
CA TYR A 87 1.65 -0.10 -12.01
C TYR A 87 0.98 0.95 -11.13
N ASN A 88 -0.23 0.67 -10.64
CA ASN A 88 -1.00 1.57 -9.79
C ASN A 88 -0.47 1.59 -8.35
N LEU A 89 0.48 2.49 -8.11
CA LEU A 89 1.11 2.74 -6.82
C LEU A 89 0.10 3.21 -5.78
N HIS A 90 -0.88 4.03 -6.19
CA HIS A 90 -1.87 4.58 -5.26
C HIS A 90 -2.79 3.50 -4.72
N ASN A 91 -3.28 2.61 -5.59
CA ASN A 91 -4.11 1.48 -5.16
C ASN A 91 -3.34 0.55 -4.23
N HIS A 92 -2.08 0.27 -4.53
CA HIS A 92 -1.24 -0.55 -3.66
C HIS A 92 -1.09 0.06 -2.27
N ASP A 93 -0.84 1.37 -2.18
CA ASP A 93 -0.73 2.06 -0.89
C ASP A 93 -2.05 2.04 -0.10
N GLN A 94 -3.21 2.10 -0.78
CA GLN A 94 -4.52 1.95 -0.13
C GLN A 94 -4.74 0.54 0.40
N VAL A 95 -4.41 -0.50 -0.40
CA VAL A 95 -4.53 -1.90 0.05
C VAL A 95 -3.61 -2.15 1.23
N GLU A 96 -2.36 -1.68 1.20
CA GLU A 96 -1.46 -1.80 2.35
C GLU A 96 -1.99 -1.08 3.59
N ALA A 97 -2.60 0.10 3.44
CA ALA A 97 -3.19 0.83 4.56
C ALA A 97 -4.37 0.06 5.16
N GLU A 98 -5.29 -0.44 4.32
CA GLU A 98 -6.44 -1.24 4.77
C GLU A 98 -5.98 -2.53 5.45
N GLU A 99 -4.96 -3.21 4.91
CA GLU A 99 -4.40 -4.40 5.54
C GLU A 99 -3.79 -4.11 6.92
N ARG A 100 -3.11 -2.98 7.08
CA ARG A 100 -2.56 -2.57 8.38
C ARG A 100 -3.68 -2.32 9.39
N GLU A 101 -4.72 -1.58 9.00
CA GLU A 101 -5.88 -1.33 9.85
C GLU A 101 -6.59 -2.63 10.25
N ARG A 102 -6.74 -3.59 9.31
CA ARG A 102 -7.30 -4.91 9.60
C ARG A 102 -6.45 -5.69 10.59
N ARG A 103 -5.13 -5.71 10.42
CA ARG A 103 -4.21 -6.40 11.34
C ARG A 103 -4.29 -5.81 12.74
N GLU A 104 -4.33 -4.48 12.86
CA GLU A 104 -4.49 -3.79 14.15
C GLU A 104 -5.84 -4.11 14.80
N ALA A 105 -6.93 -4.13 14.02
CA ALA A 105 -8.26 -4.49 14.52
C ALA A 105 -8.32 -5.96 14.98
N GLU A 106 -7.67 -6.88 14.27
CA GLU A 106 -7.55 -8.28 14.68
C GLU A 106 -6.73 -8.46 15.96
N GLU A 107 -5.62 -7.74 16.09
CA GLU A 107 -4.82 -7.75 17.31
C GLU A 107 -5.60 -7.21 18.51
N TYR A 108 -6.35 -6.12 18.31
CA TYR A 108 -7.21 -5.56 19.34
C TYR A 108 -8.28 -6.56 19.79
N LYS A 109 -8.96 -7.24 18.85
CA LYS A 109 -9.92 -8.31 19.16
C LYS A 109 -9.29 -9.46 19.94
N LYS A 110 -8.13 -9.96 19.52
CA LYS A 110 -7.41 -11.03 20.23
C LYS A 110 -7.06 -10.66 21.66
N ARG A 111 -6.67 -9.40 21.90
CA ARG A 111 -6.40 -8.89 23.26
C ARG A 111 -7.67 -8.86 24.11
N LEU A 112 -8.79 -8.40 23.55
CA LEU A 112 -10.08 -8.40 24.23
C LEU A 112 -10.54 -9.82 24.56
N ASP A 113 -10.49 -10.75 23.60
CA ASP A 113 -10.90 -12.15 23.81
C ASP A 113 -10.06 -12.80 24.91
N THR A 114 -8.73 -12.59 24.89
CA THR A 114 -7.83 -13.12 25.92
C THR A 114 -8.14 -12.52 27.29
N PHE A 115 -8.43 -11.22 27.35
CA PHE A 115 -8.79 -10.54 28.59
C PHE A 115 -10.12 -11.06 29.15
N MET A 116 -11.15 -11.18 28.30
CA MET A 116 -12.46 -11.69 28.65
C MET A 116 -12.39 -13.14 29.15
N LEU A 117 -11.59 -13.99 28.51
CA LEU A 117 -11.37 -15.37 28.94
C LEU A 117 -10.68 -15.44 30.32
N LYS A 118 -9.68 -14.60 30.59
CA LYS A 118 -9.07 -14.50 31.92
C LYS A 118 -10.07 -14.04 32.99
N LEU A 119 -10.90 -13.05 32.67
CA LEU A 119 -11.92 -12.54 33.58
C LEU A 119 -12.94 -13.63 33.93
N LEU A 120 -13.37 -14.41 32.93
CA LEU A 120 -14.27 -15.54 33.12
C LEU A 120 -13.66 -16.61 34.04
N LEU A 121 -12.37 -16.97 33.84
CA LEU A 121 -11.68 -17.92 34.72
C LEU A 121 -11.60 -17.43 36.17
N VAL A 122 -11.33 -16.14 36.38
CA VAL A 122 -11.31 -15.54 37.73
C VAL A 122 -12.69 -15.60 38.37
N LEU A 123 -13.77 -15.33 37.64
CA LEU A 123 -15.14 -15.41 38.16
C LEU A 123 -15.53 -16.84 38.56
N ILE A 124 -15.20 -17.83 37.72
CA ILE A 124 -15.41 -19.25 38.06
C ILE A 124 -14.64 -19.61 39.32
N PHE A 125 -13.38 -19.18 39.43
CA PHE A 125 -12.56 -19.43 40.62
C PHE A 125 -13.18 -18.81 41.89
N ILE A 126 -13.63 -17.56 41.81
CA ILE A 126 -14.31 -16.88 42.92
C ILE A 126 -15.59 -17.65 43.31
N ALA A 127 -16.40 -18.08 42.35
CA ALA A 127 -17.64 -18.81 42.61
C ALA A 127 -17.40 -20.18 43.27
N VAL A 128 -16.40 -20.92 42.79
CA VAL A 128 -16.01 -22.22 43.39
C VAL A 128 -15.43 -22.01 44.79
N PHE A 129 -14.58 -21.01 44.97
CA PHE A 129 -13.96 -20.69 46.26
C PHE A 129 -15.00 -20.21 47.29
N SER A 130 -15.93 -19.34 46.88
CA SER A 130 -17.02 -18.88 47.74
C SER A 130 -17.96 -20.02 48.13
N TYR A 131 -18.23 -20.95 47.20
CA TYR A 131 -19.00 -22.15 47.50
C TYR A 131 -18.28 -23.07 48.49
N ALA A 132 -16.98 -23.31 48.31
CA ALA A 132 -16.19 -24.17 49.18
C ALA A 132 -16.06 -23.66 50.63
N ILE A 133 -16.01 -22.34 50.83
CA ILE A 133 -15.83 -21.72 52.15
C ILE A 133 -17.16 -21.52 52.89
N LYS A 134 -18.30 -21.71 52.21
CA LYS A 134 -19.66 -21.54 52.76
C LYS A 134 -19.88 -22.29 54.08
N ASP A 135 -19.22 -23.43 54.28
CA ASP A 135 -19.39 -24.27 55.46
C ASP A 135 -18.51 -23.87 56.65
N TYR A 136 -17.50 -23.02 56.41
CA TYR A 136 -16.62 -22.48 57.44
C TYR A 136 -17.02 -21.07 57.92
N LEU A 137 -18.07 -20.48 57.32
CA LEU A 137 -18.49 -19.10 57.59
C LEU A 137 -19.65 -19.04 58.61
N PRO A 138 -19.64 -18.04 59.53
CA PRO A 138 -20.74 -17.80 60.47
C PRO A 138 -22.05 -17.45 59.73
N ALA A 139 -23.19 -17.73 60.35
CA ALA A 139 -24.53 -17.69 59.72
C ALA A 139 -24.87 -16.35 59.03
N THR A 140 -24.35 -15.23 59.50
CA THR A 140 -24.51 -13.90 58.89
C THR A 140 -23.77 -13.72 57.57
N MET A 141 -22.64 -14.41 57.33
CA MET A 141 -21.87 -14.34 56.08
C MET A 141 -22.29 -15.37 55.04
N ARG A 142 -23.02 -16.43 55.45
CA ARG A 142 -23.59 -17.42 54.52
C ARG A 142 -24.56 -16.79 53.52
N ILE A 143 -25.36 -15.80 53.93
CA ILE A 143 -26.30 -15.10 53.03
C ILE A 143 -25.53 -14.33 51.94
N TRP A 144 -24.47 -13.61 52.32
CA TRP A 144 -23.62 -12.87 51.38
C TRP A 144 -22.92 -13.79 50.37
N SER A 145 -22.50 -14.99 50.79
CA SER A 145 -21.89 -15.98 49.87
C SER A 145 -22.85 -16.42 48.75
N MET A 146 -24.15 -16.57 49.04
CA MET A 146 -25.14 -16.93 48.02
C MET A 146 -25.40 -15.79 47.03
N VAL A 147 -25.44 -14.55 47.53
CA VAL A 147 -25.60 -13.35 46.68
C VAL A 147 -24.39 -13.18 45.76
N VAL A 148 -23.16 -13.31 46.28
CA VAL A 148 -21.93 -13.22 45.48
C VAL A 148 -21.88 -14.31 44.42
N THR A 149 -22.23 -15.54 44.78
CA THR A 149 -22.26 -16.67 43.82
C THR A 149 -23.29 -16.42 42.71
N GLY A 150 -24.50 -15.96 43.05
CA GLY A 150 -25.54 -15.63 42.08
C GLY A 150 -25.14 -14.49 41.12
N VAL A 151 -24.59 -13.40 41.65
CA VAL A 151 -24.12 -12.26 40.84
C VAL A 151 -22.96 -12.65 39.93
N SER A 152 -22.00 -13.44 40.44
CA SER A 152 -20.86 -13.91 39.65
C SER A 152 -21.28 -14.84 38.50
N GLY A 153 -22.26 -15.73 38.74
CA GLY A 153 -22.80 -16.61 37.71
C GLY A 153 -23.58 -15.85 36.64
N LEU A 154 -24.38 -14.84 37.03
CA LEU A 154 -25.10 -13.99 36.09
C LEU A 154 -24.14 -13.16 35.25
N PHE A 155 -23.07 -12.63 35.85
CA PHE A 155 -22.04 -11.89 35.12
C PHE A 155 -21.28 -12.78 34.14
N ALA A 156 -20.90 -14.00 34.54
CA ALA A 156 -20.28 -14.98 33.64
C ALA A 156 -21.20 -15.35 32.47
N PHE A 157 -22.51 -15.50 32.71
CA PHE A 157 -23.49 -15.76 31.66
C PHE A 157 -23.62 -14.60 30.67
N VAL A 158 -23.66 -13.36 31.15
CA VAL A 158 -23.72 -12.16 30.28
C VAL A 158 -22.45 -12.04 29.43
N VAL A 159 -21.29 -12.31 30.03
CA VAL A 159 -20.00 -12.34 29.30
C VAL A 159 -20.04 -13.38 28.18
N LEU A 160 -20.44 -14.62 28.47
CA LEU A 160 -20.58 -15.68 27.47
C LEU A 160 -21.59 -15.34 26.36
N ALA A 161 -22.73 -14.77 26.73
CA ALA A 161 -23.77 -14.35 25.77
C ALA A 161 -23.30 -13.19 24.87
N SER A 162 -22.42 -12.32 25.37
CA SER A 162 -21.86 -11.21 24.60
C SER A 162 -20.75 -11.63 23.62
N SER A 163 -20.01 -12.70 23.94
CA SER A 163 -18.93 -13.22 23.09
C SER A 163 -19.40 -14.17 21.98
N GLY A 164 -20.65 -14.63 22.03
CA GLY A 164 -21.23 -15.60 21.08
C GLY A 164 -21.94 -15.00 19.86
N LYS A 165 -21.70 -13.73 19.51
CA LYS A 165 -22.40 -13.01 18.44
C LYS A 165 -21.46 -12.50 17.36
#